data_AF-A0A5A7N6Y6-F1
#
_entry.id   AF-A0A5A7N6Y6-F1
#
_cell.length_a   1.000
_cell.length_b   1.000
_cell.length_c   1.000
_cell.angle_alpha   90.00
_cell.angle_beta   90.00
_cell.angle_gamma   90.00
#
_symmetry.space_group_name_H-M   'P 1'
#
loop_
_entity.id
_entity.type
_entity.pdbx_description
1 polymer ?
#
loop_
_entity_poly.entity_id
_entity_poly.type
_entity_poly.pdbx_seq_one_letter_code
_entity_poly.pdbx_strand_id
1 'polypeptide(L)'
;MIYDVDPVFDNSEEWWLSIPEAMRPRKDQPFYHVLAENEQSTYMAYVSQQNLESDTSGPCRHPDIPNHLGPYQDGSYKLPMLSLN
;
A
#
# COMPACT_ATOMS: atom_id res chain seq x y z
N MET A 1 0.02 1.60 6.14
CA MET A 1 -0.59 2.79 5.53
C MET A 1 -0.70 2.56 4.03
N ILE A 2 -1.91 2.50 3.49
CA ILE A 2 -2.14 2.44 2.04
C ILE A 2 -2.00 3.87 1.49
N TYR A 3 -1.18 4.06 0.46
CA TYR A 3 -1.00 5.38 -0.16
C TYR A 3 -1.36 5.41 -1.65
N ASP A 4 -1.49 4.26 -2.30
CA ASP A 4 -1.96 4.15 -3.69
C ASP A 4 -2.64 2.79 -3.94
N VAL A 5 -3.39 2.69 -5.04
CA VAL A 5 -4.14 1.49 -5.41
C VAL A 5 -4.20 1.29 -6.92
N ASP A 6 -3.86 0.09 -7.36
CA ASP A 6 -4.10 -0.39 -8.72
C ASP A 6 -5.44 -1.15 -8.75
N PRO A 7 -6.36 -0.88 -9.69
CA PRO A 7 -7.66 -1.55 -9.76
C PRO A 7 -7.56 -3.08 -9.96
N VAL A 8 -6.48 -3.51 -10.61
CA VAL A 8 -6.10 -4.91 -10.87
C VAL A 8 -4.58 -5.04 -10.70
N PHE A 9 -4.04 -6.26 -10.75
CA PHE A 9 -2.59 -6.47 -10.72
C PHE A 9 -1.86 -5.65 -11.80
N ASP A 10 -0.94 -4.78 -11.37
CA ASP A 10 -0.10 -3.94 -12.25
C ASP A 10 1.38 -4.02 -11.85
N ASN A 11 1.89 -5.25 -11.74
CA ASN A 11 3.31 -5.52 -11.51
C ASN A 11 3.81 -6.56 -12.54
N SER A 12 5.08 -6.92 -12.50
CA SER A 12 5.66 -7.80 -13.50
C SER A 12 5.15 -9.24 -13.39
N GLU A 13 4.96 -9.89 -14.54
CA GLU A 13 4.66 -11.32 -14.61
C GLU A 13 5.74 -12.16 -13.92
N GLU A 14 7.01 -11.74 -14.01
CA GLU A 14 8.14 -12.40 -13.33
C GLU A 14 7.95 -12.40 -11.80
N TRP A 15 7.59 -11.26 -11.22
CA TRP A 15 7.30 -11.17 -9.81
C TRP A 15 6.14 -12.10 -9.42
N TRP A 16 5.06 -12.10 -10.19
CA TRP A 16 3.91 -12.96 -9.91
C TRP A 16 4.27 -14.46 -9.99
N LEU A 17 5.08 -14.85 -10.98
CA LEU A 17 5.56 -16.22 -11.14
C LEU A 17 6.54 -16.65 -10.04
N SER A 18 7.28 -15.70 -9.45
CA SER A 18 8.19 -15.95 -8.33
C SER A 18 7.47 -16.35 -7.04
N ILE A 19 6.18 -16.01 -6.91
CA ILE A 19 5.35 -16.40 -5.77
C ILE A 19 4.98 -17.88 -5.92
N PRO A 20 5.12 -18.70 -4.85
CA PRO A 20 4.66 -20.08 -4.85
C PRO A 20 3.20 -20.19 -5.29
N GLU A 21 2.89 -21.15 -6.17
CA GLU A 21 1.58 -21.23 -6.83
C GLU A 21 0.38 -21.21 -5.87
N ALA A 22 0.49 -21.90 -4.74
CA ALA A 22 -0.56 -21.96 -3.71
C ALA A 22 -0.79 -20.62 -2.97
N MET A 23 0.14 -19.68 -3.09
CA MET A 23 0.11 -18.37 -2.43
C MET A 23 -0.13 -17.23 -3.42
N ARG A 24 -0.24 -17.53 -4.73
CA ARG A 24 -0.39 -16.50 -5.76
C ARG A 24 -1.73 -15.76 -5.56
N PRO A 25 -1.71 -14.41 -5.47
CA PRO A 25 -2.93 -13.65 -5.42
C PRO A 25 -3.63 -13.69 -6.78
N ARG A 26 -4.97 -13.69 -6.77
CA ARG A 26 -5.74 -13.49 -8.01
C ARG A 26 -5.46 -12.11 -8.57
N LYS A 27 -5.35 -11.98 -9.89
CA LYS A 27 -5.04 -10.70 -10.55
C LYS A 27 -6.25 -9.78 -10.73
N ASP A 28 -7.46 -10.34 -10.71
CA ASP A 28 -8.75 -9.67 -10.89
C ASP A 28 -9.27 -9.08 -9.56
N GLN A 29 -8.40 -8.39 -8.85
CA GLN A 29 -8.72 -7.67 -7.61
C GLN A 29 -7.78 -6.47 -7.45
N PRO A 30 -8.13 -5.49 -6.62
CA PRO A 30 -7.24 -4.38 -6.30
C PRO A 30 -5.94 -4.83 -5.63
N PHE A 31 -4.86 -4.14 -5.98
CA PHE A 31 -3.56 -4.24 -5.33
C PHE A 31 -3.19 -2.88 -4.76
N TYR A 32 -2.58 -2.88 -3.59
CA TYR A 32 -2.33 -1.68 -2.82
C TYR A 32 -0.83 -1.49 -2.63
N HIS A 33 -0.40 -0.24 -2.78
CA HIS A 33 0.93 0.18 -2.38
C HIS A 33 0.87 0.63 -0.92
N VAL A 34 1.64 -0.05 -0.08
CA VAL A 34 1.56 0.06 1.38
C VAL A 34 2.91 0.48 1.94
N LEU A 35 2.92 1.57 2.71
CA LEU A 35 3.99 1.85 3.66
C LEU A 35 3.71 1.04 4.93
N ALA A 36 4.59 0.10 5.26
CA ALA A 36 4.46 -0.81 6.39
C ALA A 36 5.57 -0.60 7.41
N GLU A 37 5.30 -0.99 8.65
CA GLU A 37 6.30 -0.97 9.72
C GLU A 37 6.13 -2.18 10.64
N ASN A 38 7.18 -2.49 11.37
CA ASN A 38 7.15 -3.39 12.52
C ASN A 38 7.98 -2.77 13.66
N GLU A 39 8.27 -3.55 14.70
CA GLU A 39 9.03 -3.08 15.86
C GLU A 39 10.47 -2.63 15.53
N GLN A 40 11.01 -3.07 14.39
CA GLN A 40 12.43 -2.93 14.05
C GLN A 40 12.70 -2.07 12.81
N SER A 41 11.75 -1.98 11.88
CA SER A 41 11.96 -1.32 10.59
C SER A 41 10.68 -0.84 9.91
N THR A 42 10.87 -0.05 8.85
CA THR A 42 9.84 0.45 7.94
C THR A 42 10.17 0.01 6.52
N TYR A 43 9.16 -0.32 5.70
CA TYR A 43 9.36 -0.77 4.32
C TYR A 43 8.14 -0.50 3.44
N MET A 44 8.33 -0.53 2.12
CA MET A 44 7.25 -0.47 1.14
C MET A 44 6.84 -1.87 0.70
N ALA A 45 5.54 -2.09 0.49
CA ALA A 45 4.99 -3.37 0.07
C ALA A 45 3.92 -3.19 -1.02
N TYR A 46 3.82 -4.20 -1.90
CA TYR A 46 2.77 -4.33 -2.90
C TYR A 46 1.89 -5.53 -2.54
N VAL A 47 0.64 -5.28 -2.16
CA VAL A 47 -0.19 -6.28 -1.47
C VAL A 47 -1.57 -6.39 -2.11
N SER A 48 -2.02 -7.61 -2.40
CA SER A 48 -3.37 -7.86 -2.91
C SER A 48 -4.43 -7.63 -1.83
N GLN A 49 -5.63 -7.18 -2.22
CA GLN A 49 -6.75 -6.98 -1.29
C GLN A 49 -7.03 -8.17 -0.38
N GLN A 50 -7.05 -9.39 -0.92
CA GLN A 50 -7.29 -10.62 -0.15
C GLN A 50 -6.28 -10.89 0.98
N ASN A 51 -5.12 -10.24 0.97
CA ASN A 51 -4.05 -10.40 1.95
C ASN A 51 -3.96 -9.19 2.91
N LEU A 52 -4.91 -8.25 2.85
CA LEU A 52 -4.96 -7.13 3.77
C LEU A 52 -5.83 -7.45 4.98
N GLU A 53 -5.34 -7.01 6.15
CA GLU A 53 -6.08 -7.01 7.40
C GLU A 53 -6.19 -5.59 7.92
N SER A 54 -7.33 -5.28 8.54
CA SER A 54 -7.59 -3.96 9.12
C SER A 54 -6.74 -3.74 10.37
N ASP A 55 -5.97 -2.64 10.39
CA ASP A 55 -5.17 -2.23 11.54
C ASP A 55 -5.83 -1.04 12.27
N THR A 56 -5.88 -1.13 13.60
CA THR A 56 -6.45 -0.11 14.50
C THR A 56 -5.43 0.41 15.52
N SER A 57 -4.15 0.04 15.38
CA SER A 57 -3.07 0.37 16.33
C SER A 57 -2.65 1.85 16.32
N GLY A 58 -3.08 2.61 15.32
CA GLY A 58 -2.83 4.05 15.21
C GLY A 58 -2.13 4.43 13.90
N PRO A 59 -1.55 5.65 13.81
CA PRO A 59 -0.87 6.10 12.60
C PRO A 59 0.46 5.36 12.41
N CYS A 60 0.74 4.96 11.17
CA CYS A 60 2.02 4.38 10.78
C CYS A 60 3.14 5.42 10.91
N ARG A 61 4.33 5.01 11.40
CA ARG A 61 5.49 5.89 11.61
C ARG A 61 6.45 5.95 10.42
N HIS A 62 6.05 5.43 9.25
CA HIS A 62 6.91 5.36 8.07
C HIS A 62 7.38 6.77 7.62
N PRO A 63 8.69 7.04 7.49
CA PRO A 63 9.21 8.38 7.23
C PRO A 63 8.82 8.93 5.85
N ASP A 64 8.52 8.08 4.87
CA ASP A 64 8.05 8.51 3.54
C ASP A 64 6.57 8.93 3.48
N ILE A 65 5.81 8.81 4.57
CA ILE A 65 4.41 9.25 4.59
C ILE A 65 4.23 10.68 4.04
N PRO A 66 5.02 11.70 4.43
CA PRO A 66 4.89 13.06 3.91
C PRO A 66 5.21 13.21 2.42
N ASN A 67 5.89 12.24 1.79
CA ASN A 67 6.20 12.25 0.37
C ASN A 67 5.01 11.78 -0.48
N HIS A 68 4.14 10.93 0.07
CA HIS A 68 2.99 10.35 -0.63
C HIS A 68 1.65 10.96 -0.19
N LEU A 69 1.58 11.42 1.05
CA LEU A 69 0.38 11.95 1.68
C LEU A 69 0.62 13.40 2.10
N GLY A 70 -0.39 14.25 1.94
CA GLY A 70 -0.33 15.63 2.43
C GLY A 70 -0.44 15.69 3.96
N PRO A 71 -0.58 16.89 4.54
CA PRO A 71 -0.52 17.05 6.00
C PRO A 71 -1.61 16.25 6.71
N TYR A 72 -1.25 15.66 7.85
CA TYR A 72 -2.20 15.01 8.75
C TYR A 72 -2.92 16.09 9.58
N GLN A 73 -4.23 16.24 9.36
CA GLN A 73 -5.08 17.20 10.05
C GLN A 73 -6.45 16.57 10.33
N ASP A 74 -6.99 16.80 11.52
CA ASP A 74 -8.31 16.33 11.94
C ASP A 74 -8.54 14.81 11.79
N GLY A 75 -7.51 14.01 12.09
CA GLY A 75 -7.61 12.54 12.03
C GLY A 75 -7.39 11.92 10.64
N SER A 76 -7.07 12.72 9.62
CA SER A 76 -6.90 12.24 8.23
C SER A 76 -5.72 12.92 7.53
N TYR A 77 -5.11 12.22 6.56
CA TYR A 77 -4.16 12.84 5.64
C TYR A 77 -4.91 13.57 4.54
N LYS A 78 -4.56 14.84 4.30
CA LYS A 78 -5.09 15.55 3.12
C LYS A 78 -4.40 15.02 1.88
N LEU A 79 -5.15 14.65 0.85
CA LEU A 79 -4.54 14.37 -0.45
C LEU A 79 -3.94 15.67 -0.99
N PRO A 80 -2.70 15.66 -1.52
CA PRO A 80 -2.19 16.79 -2.27
C PRO A 80 -3.18 17.09 -3.39
N MET A 81 -3.45 18.38 -3.67
CA MET A 81 -4.31 18.76 -4.78
C MET A 81 -3.74 18.13 -6.06
N LEU A 82 -4.45 17.15 -6.62
CA LEU A 82 -4.16 16.62 -7.94
C LEU A 82 -4.40 17.74 -8.94
N SER A 83 -3.34 18.43 -9.36
CA SER A 83 -3.38 19.19 -10.61
C SER A 83 -3.50 18.18 -11.74
N LEU A 84 -4.74 17.93 -12.17
CA LEU A 84 -5.00 17.31 -13.46
C LEU A 84 -4.47 18.28 -14.53
N ASN A 85 -3.37 17.90 -15.17
CA ASN A 85 -2.91 18.52 -16.43
C ASN A 85 -3.75 17.99 -17.60
#